data_AF-K5WDT5-F1
#
_entry.id   AF-K5WDT5-F1
#
_cell.length_a   1.000
_cell.length_b   1.000
_cell.length_c   1.000
_cell.angle_alpha   90.00
_cell.angle_beta   90.00
_cell.angle_gamma   90.00
#
_symmetry.space_group_name_H-M   'P 1'
#
loop_
_entity.id
_entity.type
_entity.pdbx_description
1 polymer ?
#
loop_
_entity_poly.entity_id
_entity_poly.type
_entity_poly.pdbx_seq_one_letter_code
_entity_poly.pdbx_strand_id
1 'polypeptide(L)'
;MIREGNARVAVFASEGNAGAFNFQGGDIGYIPAAHGHYVENTGNTTLRFLEVFKTATFQDVSLTQWLALTPPAMIEATLNINAEDLKYFSKTKPIVVGPAPVNGTTVA
;
A
#
# COMPACT_ATOMS: atom_id res chain seq x y z
N MET A 1 8.55 12.72 -4.59
CA MET A 1 9.56 12.65 -5.68
C MET A 1 10.33 11.34 -5.58
N ILE A 2 10.65 10.69 -6.69
CA ILE A 2 11.54 9.52 -6.71
C ILE A 2 12.99 9.99 -6.75
N ARG A 3 13.80 9.51 -5.80
CA ARG A 3 15.23 9.85 -5.70
C ARG A 3 16.09 8.85 -6.46
N GLU A 4 15.80 7.56 -6.32
CA GLU A 4 16.47 6.45 -7.01
C GLU A 4 15.55 5.23 -7.11
N GLY A 5 15.80 4.36 -8.09
CA GLY A 5 15.03 3.13 -8.33
C GLY A 5 13.89 3.30 -9.32
N ASN A 6 13.08 2.24 -9.44
CA ASN A 6 11.92 2.17 -10.31
C ASN A 6 10.69 1.84 -9.47
N ALA A 7 9.61 2.58 -9.67
CA ALA A 7 8.37 2.43 -8.92
C ALA A 7 7.16 2.28 -9.84
N ARG A 8 6.18 1.51 -9.40
CA ARG A 8 4.80 1.60 -9.88
C ARG A 8 3.95 2.15 -8.75
N VAL A 9 3.18 3.19 -9.04
CA VAL A 9 2.22 3.78 -8.10
C VAL A 9 0.82 3.60 -8.67
N ALA A 10 -0.04 2.91 -7.93
CA ALA A 10 -1.47 2.86 -8.26
C ALA A 10 -2.23 3.81 -7.36
N VAL A 11 -3.20 4.52 -7.93
CA VAL A 11 -4.06 5.48 -7.24
C VAL A 11 -5.51 5.10 -7.52
N PHE A 12 -6.32 5.05 -6.46
CA PHE A 12 -7.75 4.82 -6.51
C PHE A 12 -8.50 6.09 -6.11
N ALA A 13 -9.34 6.58 -7.02
CA ALA A 13 -10.06 7.84 -6.92
C ALA A 13 -11.58 7.64 -6.69
N SER A 14 -11.97 6.54 -6.05
CA SER A 14 -13.37 6.12 -5.82
C SER A 14 -14.14 5.76 -7.11
N GLU A 15 -15.38 5.26 -6.97
CA GLU A 15 -16.30 4.96 -8.08
C GLU A 15 -15.73 4.03 -9.17
N GLY A 16 -14.83 3.11 -8.79
CA GLY A 16 -14.16 2.23 -9.73
C GLY A 16 -13.08 2.90 -10.59
N ASN A 17 -12.78 4.18 -10.35
CA ASN A 17 -11.72 4.91 -11.03
C ASN A 17 -10.36 4.62 -10.39
N ALA A 18 -9.46 4.00 -11.16
CA ALA A 18 -8.10 3.72 -10.74
C ALA A 18 -7.12 3.86 -11.91
N GLY A 19 -5.88 4.24 -11.60
CA GLY A 19 -4.78 4.28 -12.57
C GLY A 19 -3.46 3.85 -11.93
N ALA A 20 -2.63 3.14 -12.69
CA ALA A 20 -1.29 2.76 -12.30
C ALA A 20 -0.26 3.41 -13.22
N PHE A 21 0.77 4.00 -12.64
CA PHE A 21 1.77 4.79 -13.34
C PHE A 21 3.17 4.36 -12.92
N ASN A 22 4.09 4.34 -13.89
CA ASN A 22 5.49 4.01 -13.63
C ASN A 22 6.29 5.30 -13.42
N PHE A 23 7.22 5.24 -12.47
CA PHE A 23 8.13 6.33 -12.12
C PHE A 23 9.56 5.79 -12.01
N GLN A 24 10.53 6.64 -12.32
CA GLN A 24 11.95 6.39 -12.17
C GLN A 24 12.64 7.55 -11.42
N GLY A 25 13.92 7.40 -11.10
CA GLY A 25 14.72 8.44 -10.46
C GLY A 25 14.60 9.79 -11.17
N GLY A 26 14.23 10.83 -10.41
CA GLY A 26 13.98 12.18 -10.91
C GLY A 26 12.50 12.52 -11.10
N ASP A 27 11.61 11.53 -11.20
CA ASP A 27 10.19 11.79 -11.44
C ASP A 27 9.44 12.32 -10.21
N ILE A 28 8.36 13.04 -10.48
CA ILE A 28 7.45 13.61 -9.48
C ILE A 28 6.06 13.00 -9.68
N GLY A 29 5.56 12.33 -8.64
CA GLY A 29 4.17 11.91 -8.54
C GLY A 29 3.36 12.83 -7.64
N TYR A 30 2.05 12.86 -7.87
CA TYR A 30 1.09 13.57 -7.03
C TYR A 30 -0.12 12.67 -6.79
N ILE A 31 -0.55 12.58 -5.53
CA ILE A 31 -1.73 11.81 -5.11
C ILE A 31 -2.66 12.78 -4.39
N PRO A 32 -3.88 13.03 -4.91
CA PRO A 32 -4.85 13.88 -4.22
C PRO A 32 -5.20 13.36 -2.83
N ALA A 33 -5.63 14.26 -1.95
CA ALA A 33 -6.01 13.92 -0.58
C ALA A 33 -7.08 12.82 -0.57
N ALA A 34 -6.97 11.90 0.39
CA ALA A 34 -7.85 10.75 0.61
C ALA A 34 -7.88 9.67 -0.50
N HIS A 35 -7.16 9.84 -1.62
CA HIS A 35 -7.08 8.78 -2.63
C HIS A 35 -6.26 7.59 -2.10
N GLY A 36 -6.81 6.39 -2.23
CA GLY A 36 -6.11 5.16 -1.87
C GLY A 36 -4.94 4.93 -2.81
N HIS A 37 -3.80 4.46 -2.30
CA HIS A 37 -2.63 4.25 -3.13
C HIS A 37 -1.67 3.22 -2.53
N TYR A 38 -0.80 2.69 -3.38
CA TYR A 38 0.42 1.99 -2.97
C TYR A 38 1.59 2.41 -3.86
N VAL A 39 2.80 2.29 -3.32
CA VAL A 39 4.06 2.49 -4.06
C VAL A 39 4.82 1.18 -4.03
N GLU A 40 5.05 0.59 -5.20
CA GLU A 40 5.70 -0.70 -5.38
C GLU A 40 7.05 -0.52 -6.04
N ASN A 41 8.10 -1.13 -5.47
CA ASN A 41 9.38 -1.24 -6.15
C ASN A 41 9.29 -2.31 -7.24
N THR A 42 9.42 -1.91 -8.49
CA THR A 42 9.37 -2.83 -9.65
C THR A 42 10.76 -3.13 -10.21
N GLY A 43 11.82 -2.59 -9.60
CA GLY A 43 13.21 -2.78 -10.01
C GLY A 43 13.97 -3.78 -9.15
N ASN A 44 15.20 -4.07 -9.57
CA ASN A 44 16.13 -4.94 -8.85
C ASN A 44 17.07 -4.18 -7.89
N THR A 45 16.83 -2.88 -7.70
CA THR A 45 17.61 -2.02 -6.82
C THR A 45 16.73 -1.40 -5.75
N THR A 46 17.31 -0.76 -4.74
CA THR A 46 16.53 -0.05 -3.73
C THR A 46 15.78 1.13 -4.35
N LEU A 47 14.48 1.22 -4.07
CA LEU A 47 13.67 2.40 -4.34
C LEU A 47 13.77 3.37 -3.17
N ARG A 48 14.17 4.62 -3.41
CA ARG A 48 14.04 5.70 -2.42
C ARG A 48 13.22 6.84 -2.99
N PHE A 49 12.30 7.35 -2.18
CA PHE A 49 11.43 8.45 -2.55
C PHE A 49 11.10 9.29 -1.31
N LEU A 50 10.56 10.48 -1.55
CA LEU A 50 10.10 11.39 -0.53
C LEU A 50 8.61 11.66 -0.73
N GLU A 51 7.85 11.49 0.35
CA GLU A 51 6.45 11.91 0.48
C GLU A 51 6.42 13.28 1.18
N VAL A 52 5.67 14.22 0.61
CA VAL A 52 5.57 15.59 1.14
C VAL A 52 4.11 15.97 1.19
N PHE A 53 3.67 16.45 2.35
CA PHE A 53 2.28 16.81 2.61
C PHE A 53 2.19 18.28 3.01
N LYS A 54 1.15 18.97 2.54
CA LYS A 54 0.86 20.36 2.92
C LYS A 54 0.11 20.41 4.26
N THR A 55 0.71 19.87 5.30
CA THR A 55 0.20 19.85 6.68
C THR A 55 1.37 19.74 7.67
N ALA A 56 1.18 20.21 8.90
CA ALA A 56 2.17 20.08 9.96
C ALA A 56 2.24 18.66 10.55
N THR A 57 1.20 17.85 10.34
CA THR A 57 1.07 16.52 10.94
C THR A 57 0.88 15.46 9.87
N PHE A 58 1.74 14.45 9.89
CA PHE A 58 1.60 13.28 9.04
C PHE A 58 0.49 12.36 9.59
N GLN A 59 -0.40 11.94 8.71
CA GLN A 59 -1.48 11.01 9.01
C GLN A 59 -1.72 10.11 7.81
N ASP A 60 -1.94 8.83 8.06
CA ASP A 60 -2.39 7.86 7.05
C ASP A 60 -3.25 6.78 7.71
N VAL A 61 -3.88 5.96 6.86
CA VAL A 61 -4.65 4.79 7.27
C VAL A 61 -4.16 3.60 6.46
N SER A 62 -3.62 2.58 7.14
CA SER A 62 -3.27 1.31 6.49
C SER A 62 -4.52 0.46 6.28
N LEU A 63 -4.74 0.01 5.04
CA LEU A 63 -5.83 -0.91 4.71
C LEU A 63 -5.75 -2.19 5.55
N THR A 64 -4.56 -2.79 5.65
CA THR A 64 -4.36 -4.04 6.40
C THR A 64 -4.71 -3.88 7.87
N GLN A 65 -4.26 -2.79 8.50
CA GLN A 65 -4.57 -2.48 9.89
C GLN A 65 -6.06 -2.19 10.08
N TRP A 66 -6.66 -1.41 9.18
CA TRP A 66 -8.07 -1.06 9.26
C TRP A 66 -8.95 -2.32 9.22
N LEU A 67 -8.68 -3.24 8.29
CA LEU A 67 -9.39 -4.52 8.21
C LEU A 67 -9.17 -5.37 9.48
N ALA A 68 -7.95 -5.45 10.00
CA ALA A 68 -7.63 -6.22 11.20
C ALA A 68 -8.28 -5.70 12.49
N LEU A 69 -8.64 -4.41 12.53
CA LEU A 69 -9.29 -3.76 13.67
C LEU A 69 -10.81 -3.67 13.52
N THR A 70 -11.35 -4.09 12.37
CA THR A 70 -12.79 -4.10 12.11
C THR A 70 -13.39 -5.45 12.57
N PRO A 71 -14.60 -5.47 13.17
CA PRO A 71 -15.28 -6.71 13.53
C PRO A 71 -15.30 -7.75 12.38
N PRO A 72 -14.86 -9.01 12.63
CA PRO A 72 -14.75 -10.05 11.61
C PRO A 72 -15.98 -10.22 10.71
N ALA A 73 -17.16 -10.29 11.32
CA ALA A 73 -18.42 -10.48 10.60
C ALA A 73 -18.71 -9.37 9.57
N MET A 74 -18.25 -8.12 9.83
CA MET A 74 -18.40 -7.04 8.84
C MET A 74 -17.45 -7.21 7.66
N ILE A 75 -16.23 -7.70 7.90
CA ILE A 75 -15.26 -7.94 6.83
C ILE A 75 -15.70 -9.10 5.95
N GLU A 76 -16.16 -10.21 6.54
CA GLU A 76 -16.71 -11.34 5.79
C GLU A 76 -17.89 -10.89 4.90
N ALA A 77 -18.83 -10.13 5.47
CA ALA A 77 -19.98 -9.62 4.72
C ALA A 77 -19.60 -8.63 3.61
N THR A 78 -18.52 -7.84 3.79
CA THR A 78 -18.12 -6.79 2.84
C THR A 78 -17.24 -7.34 1.71
N LEU A 79 -16.26 -8.20 2.04
CA LEU A 79 -15.25 -8.69 1.10
C LEU A 79 -15.55 -10.10 0.57
N ASN A 80 -16.53 -10.79 1.17
CA ASN A 80 -16.88 -12.17 0.83
C ASN A 80 -15.67 -13.12 0.94
N ILE A 81 -14.93 -12.99 2.05
CA ILE A 81 -13.78 -13.84 2.43
C ILE A 81 -14.11 -14.65 3.70
N ASN A 82 -13.31 -15.67 4.01
CA ASN A 82 -13.50 -16.46 5.22
C ASN A 82 -12.86 -15.78 6.44
N ALA A 83 -13.42 -15.95 7.65
CA ALA A 83 -12.80 -15.49 8.90
C ALA A 83 -11.34 -15.95 9.05
N GLU A 84 -11.00 -17.14 8.54
CA GLU A 84 -9.64 -17.67 8.57
C GLU A 84 -8.63 -16.82 7.80
N ASP A 85 -9.06 -16.05 6.80
CA ASP A 85 -8.19 -15.15 6.03
C ASP A 85 -7.83 -13.90 6.84
N LEU A 86 -8.61 -13.56 7.87
CA LEU A 86 -8.34 -12.41 8.74
C LEU A 86 -7.03 -12.57 9.51
N LYS A 87 -6.52 -13.80 9.69
CA LYS A 87 -5.22 -14.05 10.34
C LYS A 87 -4.05 -13.46 9.56
N TYR A 88 -4.22 -13.19 8.25
CA TYR A 88 -3.20 -12.55 7.42
C TYR A 88 -3.19 -11.03 7.56
N PHE A 89 -4.21 -10.44 8.19
CA PHE A 89 -4.25 -9.00 8.44
C PHE A 89 -3.62 -8.64 9.79
N SER A 90 -2.61 -7.76 9.76
CA SER A 90 -1.91 -7.32 10.96
C SER A 90 -2.63 -6.16 11.64
N LYS A 91 -2.89 -6.28 12.96
CA LYS A 91 -3.40 -5.18 13.81
C LYS A 91 -2.36 -4.08 14.04
N THR A 92 -1.08 -4.42 13.91
CA THR A 92 0.02 -3.45 13.92
C THR A 92 0.28 -3.02 12.50
N LYS A 93 0.30 -1.70 12.26
CA LYS A 93 0.50 -1.15 10.92
C LYS A 93 1.84 -1.57 10.31
N PRO A 94 1.85 -2.32 9.19
CA PRO A 94 3.06 -2.48 8.40
C PRO A 94 3.32 -1.20 7.59
N ILE A 95 4.54 -0.69 7.62
CA ILE A 95 4.92 0.53 6.86
C ILE A 95 5.39 0.17 5.44
N VAL A 96 6.26 -0.83 5.34
CA VAL A 96 6.74 -1.40 4.08
C VAL A 96 6.62 -2.91 4.20
N VAL A 97 6.04 -3.56 3.18
CA VAL A 97 5.87 -5.01 3.14
C VAL A 97 6.79 -5.61 2.09
N GLY A 98 7.41 -6.74 2.42
CA GLY A 98 8.20 -7.52 1.48
C GLY A 98 7.32 -8.26 0.46
N PRO A 99 7.91 -8.80 -0.61
CA PRO A 99 7.20 -9.69 -1.51
C PRO A 99 6.64 -10.90 -0.76
N ALA A 100 5.52 -11.43 -1.23
CA ALA A 100 4.99 -12.68 -0.70
C ALA A 100 6.04 -13.80 -0.80
N PRO A 101 6.13 -14.72 0.18
CA PRO A 101 7.04 -15.84 0.11
C PRO A 101 6.77 -16.68 -1.14
N VAL A 102 7.76 -16.82 -2.02
CA VAL A 102 7.67 -17.75 -3.15
C VAL A 102 7.94 -19.15 -2.60
N ASN A 103 6.94 -20.03 -2.64
CA ASN A 103 7.02 -21.46 -2.28
C ASN A 103 7.66 -21.77 -0.91
N GLY A 104 7.16 -21.17 0.18
CA GLY A 104 7.52 -21.60 1.54
C GLY A 104 8.93 -21.23 2.01
N THR A 105 9.70 -20.52 1.19
CA THR A 105 10.96 -19.91 1.63
C THR A 105 10.68 -18.52 2.21
N THR A 106 10.88 -18.36 3.51
CA THR A 106 10.91 -17.06 4.18
C THR A 106 12.07 -16.24 3.61
N VAL A 107 11.75 -15.09 3.02
CA VAL A 107 12.77 -14.10 2.65
C VAL A 107 13.12 -13.31 3.91
N ALA A 108 14.40 -13.34 4.28
CA ALA A 108 14.97 -12.72 5.48
C ALA A 108 14.97 -11.17 5.42
#